data_AF-A0A392SID7-F1
#
_entry.id   AF-A0A392SID7-F1
#
_cell.length_a   1.000
_cell.length_b   1.000
_cell.length_c   1.000
_cell.angle_alpha   90.00
_cell.angle_beta   90.00
_cell.angle_gamma   90.00
#
_symmetry.space_group_name_H-M   'P 1'
#
loop_
_entity.id
_entity.type
_entity.pdbx_description
1 polymer ?
#
loop_
_entity_poly.entity_id
_entity_poly.type
_entity_poly.pdbx_seq_one_letter_code
_entity_poly.pdbx_strand_id
1 'polypeptide(L)' 'MKKAIAEEAIRGLPNLKIDEGIICGECQIGKHTKMSHPKLQHRVTSRVLELLHMDFMGPMQVENLGGK' A
#
# COMPACT_ATOMS: atom_id res chain seq x y z
N MET A 1 8.75 -2.65 16.93
CA MET A 1 7.44 -2.82 16.24
C MET A 1 6.48 -3.86 16.84
N LYS A 2 6.95 -4.95 17.45
CA LYS A 2 6.10 -6.03 18.03
C LYS A 2 4.93 -5.56 18.91
N LYS A 3 5.20 -4.63 19.83
CA LYS A 3 4.20 -4.10 20.76
C LYS A 3 3.05 -3.39 20.04
N ALA A 4 3.35 -2.59 19.03
CA ALA A 4 2.33 -1.89 18.25
C ALA A 4 1.42 -2.83 17.44
N ILE A 5 1.95 -3.99 17.00
CA ILE A 5 1.17 -5.03 16.33
C ILE A 5 0.30 -5.79 17.34
N ALA A 6 0.86 -6.15 18.50
CA ALA A 6 0.14 -6.87 19.55
C ALA A 6 -1.00 -6.05 20.18
N GLU A 7 -0.81 -4.74 20.31
CA GLU A 7 -1.81 -3.80 20.85
C GLU A 7 -2.72 -3.21 19.76
N GLU A 8 -2.58 -3.63 18.50
CA GLU A 8 -3.28 -3.06 17.34
C GLU A 8 -3.25 -1.52 17.30
N ALA A 9 -2.15 -0.94 17.79
CA ALA A 9 -2.03 0.51 18.01
C ALA A 9 -2.03 1.33 16.70
N ILE A 10 -1.85 0.68 15.55
CA ILE A 10 -1.81 1.31 14.23
C ILE A 10 -2.78 0.61 13.29
N ARG A 11 -3.75 1.36 12.77
CA ARG A 11 -4.76 0.86 11.84
C ARG A 11 -4.15 0.54 10.47
N GLY A 12 -4.43 -0.65 9.96
CA GLY A 12 -3.96 -1.10 8.63
C GLY A 12 -2.58 -1.76 8.65
N LEU A 13 -1.96 -1.92 9.83
CA LEU A 13 -0.72 -2.67 9.96
C LEU A 13 -1.02 -4.18 9.89
N PRO A 14 -0.34 -4.94 9.01
CA PRO A 14 -0.56 -6.38 8.94
C PRO A 14 -0.05 -7.08 10.20
N ASN A 15 -0.69 -8.20 10.56
CA ASN A 15 -0.28 -9.00 11.72
C ASN A 15 0.96 -9.84 11.35
N LEU A 16 2.14 -9.29 11.64
CA LEU A 16 3.43 -9.88 11.25
C LEU A 16 3.93 -10.86 12.33
N LYS A 17 4.23 -12.09 11.91
CA LYS A 17 5.01 -13.04 12.73
C LYS A 17 6.49 -12.68 12.63
N ILE A 18 6.99 -11.99 13.65
CA ILE A 18 8.39 -11.57 13.73
C ILE A 18 9.17 -12.69 14.43
N ASP A 19 10.05 -13.34 13.70
CA ASP A 19 10.92 -14.39 14.24
C ASP A 19 12.21 -13.75 14.76
N GLU A 20 12.61 -14.08 15.98
CA GLU A 20 13.83 -13.57 16.59
C GLU A 20 14.81 -14.73 16.76
N GLY A 21 15.81 -14.76 15.89
CA GLY A 21 16.88 -15.76 15.95
C GLY A 21 17.74 -15.74 14.70
N ILE A 22 17.16 -16.17 13.57
CA ILE A 22 17.90 -16.32 12.29
C ILE A 22 18.03 -14.98 11.55
N ILE A 23 17.03 -14.10 11.69
CA ILE A 23 16.94 -12.81 11.01
C ILE A 23 16.69 -11.72 12.08
N CYS A 24 17.32 -10.56 11.93
CA CYS A 24 17.01 -9.41 12.76
C CYS A 24 15.52 -9.01 12.57
N GLY A 25 14.74 -9.01 13.65
CA GLY A 25 13.29 -8.74 13.59
C GLY A 25 12.95 -7.38 12.96
N GLU A 26 13.71 -6.34 13.28
CA GLU A 26 13.50 -5.00 12.69
C GLU A 26 13.89 -4.99 11.19
N CYS A 27 14.90 -5.76 10.77
CA CYS A 27 15.22 -5.94 9.35
C CYS A 27 14.11 -6.71 8.60
N GLN A 28 13.47 -7.70 9.22
CA GLN A 28 12.37 -8.46 8.62
C GLN A 28 11.16 -7.57 8.31
N ILE A 29 10.89 -6.59 9.18
CA ILE A 29 9.81 -5.61 9.01
C ILE A 29 10.20 -4.56 7.96
N GLY A 30 11.41 -3.99 8.07
CA GLY A 30 11.87 -2.93 7.18
C GLY A 30 12.12 -3.40 5.74
N LYS A 31 12.45 -4.68 5.53
CA LYS A 31 12.70 -5.27 4.20
C LYS A 31 11.54 -6.11 3.68
N HIS A 32 10.34 -5.94 4.22
CA HIS A 32 9.20 -6.69 3.72
C HIS A 32 8.87 -6.27 2.28
N THR A 33 9.29 -7.06 1.31
CA THR A 33 8.84 -6.88 -0.07
C THR A 33 7.37 -7.23 -0.10
N LYS A 34 6.51 -6.27 -0.46
CA LYS A 34 5.09 -6.57 -0.71
C LYS A 34 5.05 -7.72 -1.71
N MET A 35 4.33 -8.79 -1.40
CA MET A 35 4.15 -9.87 -2.37
C MET A 35 3.65 -9.25 -3.68
N SER A 36 4.22 -9.68 -4.80
CA SER A 36 3.78 -9.19 -6.11
C SER A 36 2.30 -9.46 -6.27
N HIS A 37 1.54 -8.46 -6.70
CA HIS A 37 0.13 -8.66 -7.02
C HIS A 37 0.05 -9.63 -8.21
N PRO A 38 -0.75 -10.71 -8.14
CA PRO A 38 -0.87 -11.63 -9.25
C PRO A 38 -1.36 -10.87 -10.48
N LYS A 39 -0.68 -11.09 -11.62
CA LYS A 39 -1.10 -10.52 -12.90
C LYS A 39 -2.43 -11.13 -13.30
N LEU A 40 -3.39 -10.30 -13.67
CA LEU A 40 -4.61 -10.75 -14.34
C LEU A 40 -4.22 -11.34 -15.70
N GLN A 41 -4.42 -12.65 -15.87
CA GLN A 41 -4.10 -13.35 -17.12
C GLN A 41 -5.23 -13.30 -18.15
N HIS A 42 -6.43 -12.89 -17.75
CA HIS A 42 -7.60 -12.82 -18.62
C HIS A 42 -7.98 -11.38 -18.95
N ARG A 43 -8.55 -11.20 -20.14
CA ARG A 43 -9.10 -9.93 -20.59
C ARG A 43 -10.36 -9.64 -19.77
N VAL A 44 -10.35 -8.56 -18.99
CA VAL A 44 -11.46 -8.18 -18.09
C VAL A 44 -12.65 -7.59 -18.87
N THR A 45 -12.42 -7.16 -20.12
CA THR A 45 -13.41 -6.53 -20.98
C THR A 45 -13.49 -7.21 -22.35
N SER A 46 -14.71 -7.37 -22.85
CA SER A 46 -15.08 -7.99 -24.12
C SER A 46 -15.50 -6.97 -25.20
N ARG A 47 -16.03 -5.82 -24.80
CA ARG A 47 -16.54 -4.76 -25.70
C ARG A 47 -15.88 -3.41 -25.42
N VAL A 48 -16.00 -2.50 -26.38
CA VAL A 48 -15.49 -1.13 -26.26
C VAL A 48 -16.24 -0.41 -25.13
N LEU A 49 -15.52 0.37 -24.32
CA LEU A 49 -16.06 1.16 -23.20
C LEU A 49 -16.70 0.35 -22.04
N GLU A 50 -16.38 -0.93 -21.90
CA GLU A 50 -16.88 -1.77 -20.79
C GLU A 50 -16.21 -1.46 -19.45
N LEU A 51 -14.95 -1.00 -19.46
CA LEU A 51 -14.23 -0.53 -18.28
C LEU A 51 -13.52 0.78 -18.62
N LEU A 52 -13.78 1.81 -17.82
CA LEU A 52 -13.11 3.10 -17.90
C LEU A 52 -12.36 3.33 -16.58
N HIS A 53 -11.04 3.44 -16.67
CA HIS A 53 -10.22 3.85 -15.54
C HIS A 53 -10.04 5.37 -15.59
N MET A 54 -10.44 6.06 -14.53
CA MET A 54 -10.26 7.49 -14.37
C MET A 54 -9.48 7.72 -13.09
N ASP A 55 -8.40 8.48 -13.19
CA ASP A 55 -7.65 8.95 -12.05
C ASP A 55 -7.83 10.45 -11.90
N PHE A 56 -7.88 10.92 -10.66
CA PHE A 56 -7.74 12.33 -10.37
C PHE A 56 -6.28 12.73 -10.51
N MET A 57 -6.03 13.81 -11.23
CA MET A 57 -4.73 14.46 -11.13
C MET A 57 -4.59 15.07 -9.73
N GLY A 58 -3.36 15.02 -9.21
CA GLY A 58 -3.01 15.52 -7.87
C GLY A 58 -3.41 16.97 -7.62
N PRO A 59 -3.22 17.48 -6.39
CA PRO A 59 -3.73 18.77 -5.98
C PRO A 59 -3.29 19.86 -6.97
N MET A 60 -4.26 20.39 -7.70
CA MET A 60 -4.02 21.51 -8.59
C MET A 60 -3.68 22.72 -7.72
N GLN A 61 -2.69 23.52 -8.13
CA GLN A 61 -2.41 24.76 -7.42
C GLN A 61 -3.68 25.60 -7.38
N VAL A 62 -4.10 25.93 -6.17
CA VAL A 62 -5.18 26.87 -5.90
C VAL A 62 -4.55 28.11 -5.29
N GLU A 63 -4.97 29.29 -5.74
CA GLU A 63 -4.47 30.53 -5.18
C GLU A 63 -4.76 30.56 -3.67
N ASN A 64 -3.70 30.71 -2.88
CA ASN A 64 -3.83 31.06 -1.47
C ASN A 64 -3.94 32.58 -1.29
N LEU A 65 -4.31 33.03 -0.09
CA LEU A 65 -4.38 34.45 0.27
C LEU A 65 -3.03 35.19 0.12
N GLY A 66 -1.92 34.47 -0.06
CA GLY A 66 -0.59 35.01 -0.33
C GLY A 66 -0.24 35.17 -1.82
N GLY A 67 -1.16 34.86 -2.74
CA GLY A 67 -0.99 35.08 -4.18
C GLY A 67 -0.22 34.00 -4.93
N LYS A 68 -0.05 32.81 -4.34
CA LYS A 68 0.41 31.60 -5.05
C LYS A 68 0.07 30.32 -4.30
#